data_AF-A0A137QVL4-F1
#
_entry.id   AF-A0A137QVL4-F1
#
_cell.length_a   1.000
_cell.length_b   1.000
_cell.length_c   1.000
_cell.angle_alpha   90.00
_cell.angle_beta   90.00
_cell.angle_gamma   90.00
#
_symmetry.space_group_name_H-M   'P 1'
#
loop_
_entity.id
_entity.type
_entity.pdbx_description
1 polymer ?
#
loop_
_entity_poly.entity_id
_entity_poly.type
_entity_poly.pdbx_seq_one_letter_code
_entity_poly.pdbx_strand_id
1 'polypeptide(L)'
;MPGIAMLRHGIFVFPNVEEDEECLDIYHIPPIEPGLLGSIRLVGRLNLPKPASGGNYSVIQCCAAPNPIKDGSFPTYVPSSIPFIDSPENALILFKIMVDSDDSFVEFTMVVHRRALLDLLPPDSELGHEPYFEAAWEEWGPDRTHWFEVGDGAHCKTNVNGQRYVFSDATNTCGSPNVTLLDFNPFNVKRATKVQHKSVLRNPVFDYPLECRLPYTTVLSKEKHSYDGVMINDSAIIAKVYTFTLHLCCKR
;
A
#
# COMPACT_ATOMS: atom_id res chain seq x y z
N MET A 1 0.35 16.53 1.12
CA MET A 1 1.77 16.33 0.77
C MET A 1 1.89 14.97 0.13
N PRO A 2 2.49 14.84 -1.07
CA PRO A 2 2.83 13.54 -1.64
C PRO A 2 3.73 12.79 -0.66
N GLY A 3 3.46 11.51 -0.47
CA GLY A 3 4.25 10.63 0.37
C GLY A 3 5.42 10.02 -0.42
N ILE A 4 6.51 9.70 0.26
CA ILE A 4 7.55 8.81 -0.28
C ILE A 4 7.46 7.49 0.50
N ALA A 5 7.58 6.36 -0.19
CA ALA A 5 7.69 5.05 0.45
C ALA A 5 9.01 4.38 0.07
N MET A 6 9.79 3.99 1.07
CA MET A 6 11.01 3.21 0.86
C MET A 6 10.63 1.79 0.43
N LEU A 7 11.20 1.31 -0.69
CA LEU A 7 11.06 -0.08 -1.16
C LEU A 7 12.10 -0.99 -0.51
N ARG A 8 13.36 -0.55 -0.52
CA ARG A 8 14.50 -1.13 0.20
C ARG A 8 15.53 -0.05 0.51
N HIS A 9 16.66 -0.38 1.13
CA HIS A 9 17.70 0.62 1.35
C HIS A 9 18.18 1.23 0.03
N GLY A 10 18.14 2.56 -0.08
CA GLY A 10 18.52 3.28 -1.29
C GLY A 10 17.51 3.26 -2.42
N ILE A 11 16.36 2.59 -2.31
CA ILE A 11 15.32 2.63 -3.35
C ILE A 11 13.99 3.05 -2.74
N PHE A 12 13.34 4.02 -3.38
CA PHE A 12 12.05 4.53 -2.95
C PHE A 12 11.13 4.74 -4.14
N VAL A 13 9.82 4.67 -3.87
CA VAL A 13 8.76 5.02 -4.81
C VAL A 13 8.16 6.36 -4.43
N PHE A 14 7.91 7.18 -5.44
CA PHE A 14 7.32 8.51 -5.36
C PHE A 14 6.12 8.58 -6.32
N PRO A 15 4.91 8.85 -5.82
CA PRO A 15 3.79 9.13 -6.69
C PRO A 15 4.01 10.46 -7.40
N ASN A 16 4.01 10.42 -8.73
CA ASN A 16 4.07 11.60 -9.58
C ASN A 16 2.68 11.86 -10.15
N VAL A 17 2.21 13.09 -9.99
CA VAL A 17 0.89 13.57 -10.44
C VAL A 17 1.02 14.91 -11.18
N GLU A 18 2.21 15.21 -11.70
CA GLU A 18 2.40 16.35 -12.57
C GLU A 18 1.61 16.18 -13.88
N GLU A 19 1.30 17.30 -14.53
CA GLU A 19 0.47 17.33 -15.74
C GLU A 19 0.97 16.29 -16.78
N ASP A 20 0.08 15.37 -17.17
CA ASP A 20 0.30 14.23 -18.08
C ASP A 20 1.14 13.04 -17.55
N GLU A 21 1.71 13.10 -16.34
CA GLU A 21 2.56 12.03 -15.77
C GLU A 21 1.93 11.31 -14.57
N GLU A 22 0.76 10.68 -14.80
CA GLU A 22 0.01 9.90 -13.80
C GLU A 22 0.68 8.54 -13.50
N CYS A 23 1.72 8.55 -12.66
CA CYS A 23 2.57 7.37 -12.48
C CYS A 23 3.17 7.24 -11.07
N LEU A 24 3.79 6.08 -10.83
CA LEU A 24 4.66 5.86 -9.68
C LEU A 24 6.11 5.79 -10.19
N ASP A 25 6.88 6.83 -9.88
CA ASP A 25 8.30 6.89 -10.20
C ASP A 25 9.11 6.17 -9.11
N ILE A 26 10.04 5.31 -9.53
CA ILE A 26 10.95 4.60 -8.65
C ILE A 26 12.33 5.19 -8.83
N TYR A 27 12.91 5.61 -7.71
CA TYR A 27 14.23 6.22 -7.66
C TYR A 27 15.23 5.36 -6.90
N HIS A 28 16.49 5.43 -7.33
CA HIS A 28 17.64 4.83 -6.68
C HIS A 28 18.60 5.92 -6.19
N ILE A 29 19.03 5.78 -4.94
CA ILE A 29 20.08 6.56 -4.28
C ILE A 29 21.31 5.65 -4.25
N PRO A 30 22.26 5.80 -5.18
CA PRO A 30 23.47 5.00 -5.20
C PRO A 30 24.32 5.29 -3.94
N PRO A 31 25.16 4.33 -3.53
CA PRO A 31 26.12 4.57 -2.46
C PRO A 31 26.99 5.79 -2.76
N ILE A 32 27.11 6.69 -1.79
CA ILE A 32 27.93 7.90 -1.94
C ILE A 32 29.39 7.52 -1.70
N GLU A 33 30.24 7.70 -2.71
CA GLU A 33 31.69 7.64 -2.51
C GLU A 33 32.15 8.85 -1.66
N PRO A 34 33.09 8.67 -0.71
CA PRO A 34 33.56 9.75 0.14
C PRO A 34 34.03 10.97 -0.68
N GLY A 35 33.39 12.13 -0.46
CA GLY A 35 33.75 13.39 -1.11
C GLY A 35 32.95 13.73 -2.38
N LEU A 36 32.03 12.86 -2.83
CA LEU A 36 31.11 13.15 -3.92
C LEU A 36 29.70 13.48 -3.40
N LEU A 37 28.98 14.32 -4.14
CA LEU A 37 27.53 14.52 -3.91
C LEU A 37 26.79 13.32 -4.51
N GLY A 38 25.94 12.66 -3.71
CA GLY A 38 25.07 11.61 -4.23
C GLY A 38 24.07 12.18 -5.24
N SER A 39 23.79 11.44 -6.32
CA SER A 39 22.73 11.78 -7.27
C SER A 39 21.59 10.78 -7.16
N ILE A 40 20.35 11.28 -7.03
CA ILE A 40 19.15 10.45 -7.12
C ILE A 40 18.89 10.16 -8.60
N ARG A 41 18.64 8.89 -8.94
CA ARG A 41 18.41 8.45 -10.33
C ARG A 41 17.03 7.86 -10.46
N LEU A 42 16.27 8.27 -11.48
CA LEU A 42 15.06 7.57 -11.88
C LEU A 42 15.49 6.20 -12.43
N VAL A 43 14.86 5.13 -11.95
CA VAL A 43 15.16 3.77 -12.41
C VAL A 43 13.96 3.07 -13.01
N GLY A 44 12.75 3.51 -12.68
CA GLY A 44 11.53 2.96 -13.24
C GLY A 44 10.36 3.90 -13.17
N ARG A 45 9.41 3.76 -14.10
CA ARG A 45 8.13 4.47 -14.13
C ARG A 45 6.99 3.47 -14.31
N LEU A 46 6.01 3.54 -13.42
CA LEU A 46 4.85 2.64 -13.42
C LEU A 46 3.58 3.43 -13.64
N ASN A 47 3.01 3.34 -14.84
CA ASN A 47 1.84 4.14 -15.20
C ASN A 47 0.60 3.65 -14.45
N LEU A 48 -0.20 4.59 -13.92
CA LEU A 48 -1.47 4.31 -13.26
C LEU A 48 -2.58 4.11 -14.31
N PRO A 49 -3.72 3.50 -13.95
CA PRO A 49 -4.84 3.40 -14.87
C PRO A 49 -5.35 4.80 -15.19
N LYS A 50 -5.75 5.06 -16.44
CA LYS A 50 -6.27 6.37 -16.82
C LYS A 50 -7.67 6.60 -16.22
N PRO A 51 -7.93 7.73 -15.54
CA PRO A 51 -9.27 8.17 -15.22
C PRO A 51 -10.12 8.33 -16.49
N ALA A 52 -11.44 8.32 -16.32
CA ALA A 52 -12.37 8.62 -17.40
C ALA A 52 -12.21 10.06 -17.91
N SER A 53 -12.74 10.35 -19.10
CA SER A 53 -12.68 11.70 -19.69
C SER A 53 -13.13 12.79 -18.70
N GLY A 54 -12.25 13.73 -18.38
CA GLY A 54 -12.48 14.81 -17.41
C GLY A 54 -12.01 14.51 -15.97
N GLY A 55 -11.71 13.25 -15.67
CA GLY A 55 -11.12 12.87 -14.39
C GLY A 55 -9.61 13.06 -14.35
N ASN A 56 -9.08 13.39 -13.17
CA ASN A 56 -7.63 13.55 -12.94
C ASN A 56 -7.26 13.05 -11.55
N TYR A 57 -6.04 12.53 -11.39
CA TYR A 57 -5.49 12.29 -10.06
C TYR A 57 -5.15 13.61 -9.39
N SER A 58 -5.85 13.96 -8.31
CA SER A 58 -5.59 15.20 -7.59
C SER A 58 -4.57 15.04 -6.48
N VAL A 59 -4.58 13.89 -5.81
CA VAL A 59 -3.66 13.59 -4.72
C VAL A 59 -3.34 12.11 -4.68
N ILE A 60 -2.05 11.79 -4.61
CA ILE A 60 -1.59 10.45 -4.24
C ILE A 60 -0.67 10.55 -3.03
N GLN A 61 -1.06 9.88 -1.95
CA GLN A 61 -0.27 9.72 -0.75
C GLN A 61 0.09 8.26 -0.58
N CYS A 62 1.31 7.96 -0.15
CA CYS A 62 1.68 6.60 0.18
C CYS A 62 2.13 6.46 1.63
N CYS A 63 1.85 5.31 2.21
CA CYS A 63 2.39 4.91 3.50
C CYS A 63 2.74 3.43 3.50
N ALA A 64 3.78 3.07 4.25
CA ALA A 64 4.24 1.70 4.35
C ALA A 64 4.93 1.50 5.70
N ALA A 65 4.71 0.34 6.31
CA ALA A 65 5.32 -0.02 7.59
C ALA A 65 5.47 -1.55 7.66
N PRO A 66 6.55 -2.09 8.25
CA PRO A 66 7.73 -1.39 8.76
C PRO A 66 8.60 -0.82 7.63
N ASN A 67 9.45 0.19 7.88
CA ASN A 67 10.38 0.71 6.87
C ASN A 67 11.64 -0.18 6.75
N PRO A 68 12.20 -0.36 5.54
CA PRO A 68 13.47 -1.08 5.37
C PRO A 68 14.64 -0.42 6.11
N ILE A 69 15.54 -1.24 6.65
CA ILE A 69 16.81 -0.81 7.26
C ILE A 69 17.97 -1.27 6.36
N LYS A 70 19.14 -0.62 6.47
CA LYS A 70 20.29 -0.76 5.57
C LYS A 70 20.74 -2.20 5.30
N ASP A 71 20.67 -3.05 6.30
CA ASP A 71 21.12 -4.45 6.28
C ASP A 71 19.94 -5.44 6.19
N GLY A 72 18.71 -4.94 6.00
CA GLY A 72 17.50 -5.75 6.12
C GLY A 72 17.30 -6.34 7.52
N SER A 73 18.12 -5.95 8.51
CA SER A 73 17.99 -6.42 9.87
C SER A 73 16.77 -5.79 10.52
N PHE A 74 16.24 -6.48 11.52
CA PHE A 74 15.23 -5.90 12.38
C PHE A 74 15.84 -4.75 13.20
N PRO A 75 15.06 -3.69 13.49
CA PRO A 75 15.56 -2.63 14.36
C PRO A 75 16.10 -3.24 15.66
N THR A 76 17.26 -2.75 16.14
CA THR A 76 18.00 -3.32 17.28
C THR A 76 17.15 -3.45 18.56
N TYR A 77 16.08 -2.67 18.68
CA TYR A 77 15.16 -2.67 19.81
C TYR A 77 14.02 -3.70 19.71
N VAL A 78 13.87 -4.40 18.58
CA VAL A 78 12.86 -5.45 18.44
C VAL A 78 13.45 -6.76 18.98
N PRO A 79 12.91 -7.33 20.06
CA PRO A 79 13.46 -8.55 20.64
C PRO A 79 13.46 -9.68 19.63
N SER A 80 14.58 -10.40 19.51
CA SER A 80 14.70 -11.61 18.70
C SER A 80 13.74 -12.73 19.13
N SER A 81 13.16 -12.61 20.33
CA SER A 81 12.13 -13.49 20.85
C SER A 81 10.76 -13.29 20.22
N ILE A 82 10.55 -12.30 19.34
CA ILE A 82 9.33 -12.14 18.56
C ILE A 82 9.45 -12.98 17.29
N PRO A 83 8.78 -14.15 17.21
CA PRO A 83 9.06 -15.16 16.19
C PRO A 83 8.55 -14.79 14.78
N PHE A 84 7.78 -13.71 14.63
CA PHE A 84 7.07 -13.39 13.39
C PHE A 84 7.04 -11.91 13.05
N ILE A 85 8.18 -11.23 13.12
CA ILE A 85 8.28 -9.86 12.61
C ILE A 85 8.22 -9.93 11.09
N ASP A 86 7.33 -9.14 10.48
CA ASP A 86 7.19 -9.10 9.03
C ASP A 86 8.46 -8.46 8.41
N SER A 87 9.02 -9.10 7.36
CA SER A 87 10.13 -8.52 6.60
C SER A 87 9.67 -7.20 5.95
N PRO A 88 10.41 -6.09 6.10
CA PRO A 88 10.08 -4.83 5.44
C PRO A 88 9.91 -4.99 3.93
N GLU A 89 10.73 -5.80 3.27
CA GLU A 89 10.64 -6.03 1.82
C GLU A 89 9.34 -6.72 1.40
N ASN A 90 8.74 -7.52 2.28
CA ASN A 90 7.47 -8.19 2.01
C ASN A 90 6.26 -7.38 2.48
N ALA A 91 6.45 -6.27 3.18
CA ALA A 91 5.35 -5.47 3.69
C ALA A 91 4.58 -4.78 2.57
N LEU A 92 3.39 -4.31 2.91
CA LEU A 92 2.53 -3.55 2.02
C LEU A 92 2.95 -2.09 1.94
N ILE A 93 2.69 -1.50 0.78
CA ILE A 93 2.53 -0.06 0.59
C ILE A 93 1.05 0.18 0.31
N LEU A 94 0.48 1.16 0.99
CA LEU A 94 -0.82 1.70 0.66
C LEU A 94 -0.61 3.00 -0.10
N PHE A 95 -1.33 3.15 -1.21
CA PHE A 95 -1.50 4.40 -1.93
C PHE A 95 -2.93 4.87 -1.72
N LYS A 96 -3.11 5.99 -1.02
CA LYS A 96 -4.37 6.71 -0.93
C LYS A 96 -4.44 7.67 -2.11
N ILE A 97 -5.42 7.46 -2.97
CA ILE A 97 -5.51 8.08 -4.28
C ILE A 97 -6.85 8.81 -4.34
N MET A 98 -6.83 10.11 -4.55
CA MET A 98 -8.03 10.89 -4.84
C MET A 98 -8.10 11.14 -6.34
N VAL A 99 -9.23 10.76 -6.92
CA VAL A 99 -9.55 11.01 -8.33
C VAL A 99 -10.66 12.04 -8.36
N ASP A 100 -10.37 13.20 -8.93
CA ASP A 100 -11.36 14.23 -9.17
C ASP A 100 -12.18 13.86 -10.41
N SER A 101 -13.47 14.18 -10.38
CA SER A 101 -14.43 14.11 -11.48
C SER A 101 -15.21 15.42 -11.54
N ASP A 102 -15.95 15.69 -12.61
CA ASP A 102 -16.63 16.97 -12.85
C ASP A 102 -17.43 17.51 -11.64
N ASP A 103 -18.10 16.62 -10.88
CA ASP A 103 -18.99 17.00 -9.78
C ASP A 103 -18.58 16.45 -8.39
N SER A 104 -17.52 15.64 -8.31
CA SER A 104 -17.14 14.96 -7.07
C SER A 104 -15.69 14.49 -7.08
N PHE A 105 -15.17 14.05 -5.93
CA PHE A 105 -13.95 13.27 -5.87
C PHE A 105 -14.24 11.91 -5.26
N VAL A 106 -13.48 10.90 -5.67
CA VAL A 106 -13.57 9.55 -5.09
C VAL A 106 -12.22 9.17 -4.51
N GLU A 107 -12.21 8.76 -3.23
CA GLU A 107 -11.01 8.26 -2.57
C GLU A 107 -10.88 6.75 -2.77
N PHE A 108 -9.71 6.32 -3.22
CA PHE A 108 -9.33 4.92 -3.33
C PHE A 108 -8.15 4.61 -2.43
N THR A 109 -8.05 3.36 -2.00
CA THR A 109 -6.81 2.77 -1.49
C THR A 109 -6.36 1.68 -2.44
N MET A 110 -5.17 1.87 -3.04
CA MET A 110 -4.45 0.82 -3.75
C MET A 110 -3.42 0.19 -2.82
N VAL A 111 -3.43 -1.14 -2.73
CA VAL A 111 -2.52 -1.95 -1.93
C VAL A 111 -1.56 -2.69 -2.84
N VAL A 112 -0.27 -2.68 -2.52
CA VAL A 112 0.77 -3.44 -3.23
C VAL A 112 1.82 -3.95 -2.26
N HIS A 113 2.40 -5.13 -2.49
CA HIS A 113 3.59 -5.54 -1.74
C HIS A 113 4.82 -4.80 -2.26
N ARG A 114 5.71 -4.34 -1.36
CA ARG A 114 7.01 -3.78 -1.74
C ARG A 114 7.79 -4.73 -2.65
N ARG A 115 7.82 -6.03 -2.30
CA ARG A 115 8.46 -7.07 -3.10
C ARG A 115 7.97 -7.09 -4.54
N ALA A 116 6.68 -6.90 -4.75
CA ALA A 116 6.10 -6.91 -6.09
C ALA A 116 6.61 -5.76 -6.97
N LEU A 117 6.91 -4.60 -6.37
CA LEU A 117 7.55 -3.47 -7.06
C LEU A 117 9.06 -3.69 -7.26
N LEU A 118 9.73 -4.29 -6.26
CA LEU A 118 11.15 -4.64 -6.37
C LEU A 118 11.40 -5.69 -7.46
N ASP A 119 10.49 -6.64 -7.66
CA ASP A 119 10.60 -7.66 -8.70
C ASP A 119 10.44 -7.10 -10.13
N LEU A 120 10.01 -5.85 -10.28
CA LEU A 120 9.97 -5.14 -11.57
C LEU A 120 11.30 -4.47 -11.93
N LEU A 121 12.19 -4.29 -10.95
CA LEU A 121 13.44 -3.60 -11.15
C LEU A 121 14.41 -4.46 -11.97
N PRO A 122 15.25 -3.82 -12.81
CA PRO A 122 16.37 -4.52 -13.43
C PRO A 122 17.37 -4.98 -12.35
N PRO A 123 18.29 -5.89 -12.69
CA PRO A 123 19.35 -6.32 -11.78
C PRO A 123 20.13 -5.14 -11.17
N ASP A 124 20.64 -5.30 -9.96
CA ASP A 124 21.33 -4.22 -9.23
C ASP A 124 22.52 -3.61 -10.01
N SER A 125 23.18 -4.41 -10.85
CA SER A 125 24.27 -3.96 -11.73
C SER A 125 23.84 -2.98 -12.81
N GLU A 126 22.55 -2.92 -13.13
CA GLU A 126 21.96 -2.09 -14.18
C GLU A 126 21.17 -0.90 -13.60
N LEU A 127 21.03 -0.81 -12.27
CA LEU A 127 20.27 0.27 -11.64
C LEU A 127 20.91 1.64 -11.84
N GLY A 128 20.14 2.55 -12.45
CA GLY A 128 20.55 3.92 -12.70
C GLY A 128 21.43 4.08 -13.94
N HIS A 129 21.44 3.08 -14.83
CA HIS A 129 21.80 3.27 -16.23
C HIS A 129 20.57 3.74 -17.01
N GLU A 130 20.75 4.72 -17.90
CA GLU A 130 19.71 5.12 -18.85
C GLU A 130 19.63 4.09 -20.00
N PRO A 131 18.43 3.80 -20.54
CA PRO A 131 17.13 4.34 -20.13
C PRO A 131 16.57 3.63 -18.88
N TYR A 132 15.78 4.35 -18.08
CA TYR A 132 14.94 3.73 -17.05
C TYR A 132 13.87 2.83 -17.68
N PHE A 133 13.33 1.86 -16.92
CA PHE A 133 12.24 1.02 -17.44
C PHE A 133 10.89 1.72 -17.25
N GLU A 134 9.96 1.51 -18.18
CA GLU A 134 8.59 1.99 -18.07
C GLU A 134 7.64 0.82 -18.28
N ALA A 135 6.59 0.74 -17.47
CA ALA A 135 5.56 -0.29 -17.58
C ALA A 135 4.17 0.32 -17.60
N ALA A 136 3.35 -0.10 -18.57
CA ALA A 136 1.94 0.27 -18.63
C ALA A 136 1.15 -0.42 -17.49
N TRP A 137 0.03 0.19 -17.08
CA TRP A 137 -0.82 -0.33 -16.01
C TRP A 137 -1.16 -1.81 -16.22
N GLU A 138 -1.56 -2.18 -17.43
CA GLU A 138 -1.98 -3.54 -17.80
C GLU A 138 -0.88 -4.59 -17.59
N GLU A 139 0.39 -4.18 -17.62
CA GLU A 139 1.55 -5.05 -17.51
C GLU A 139 1.98 -5.26 -16.05
N TRP A 140 2.00 -4.20 -15.24
CA TRP A 140 2.50 -4.27 -13.87
C TRP A 140 1.38 -4.37 -12.81
N GLY A 141 0.25 -3.70 -13.03
CA GLY A 141 -0.77 -3.41 -12.02
C GLY A 141 -1.65 -4.59 -11.61
N PRO A 142 -2.45 -5.19 -12.53
CA PRO A 142 -3.51 -6.13 -12.19
C PRO A 142 -3.09 -7.31 -11.31
N ASP A 143 -1.90 -7.88 -11.54
CA ASP A 143 -1.42 -9.06 -10.81
C ASP A 143 -0.81 -8.71 -9.44
N ARG A 144 -0.46 -7.44 -9.20
CA ARG A 144 0.33 -7.00 -8.04
C ARG A 144 -0.42 -6.10 -7.09
N THR A 145 -1.57 -5.59 -7.51
CA THR A 145 -2.31 -4.56 -6.78
C THR A 145 -3.70 -5.03 -6.39
N HIS A 146 -4.24 -4.36 -5.36
CA HIS A 146 -5.65 -4.42 -5.01
C HIS A 146 -6.20 -3.03 -4.75
N TRP A 147 -7.27 -2.66 -5.44
CA TRP A 147 -7.94 -1.37 -5.25
C TRP A 147 -9.24 -1.53 -4.46
N PHE A 148 -9.47 -0.61 -3.55
CA PHE A 148 -10.70 -0.48 -2.78
C PHE A 148 -11.18 0.97 -2.85
N GLU A 149 -12.47 1.16 -3.04
CA GLU A 149 -13.11 2.46 -2.81
C GLU A 149 -13.23 2.69 -1.30
N VAL A 150 -12.88 3.90 -0.86
CA VAL A 150 -12.87 4.28 0.54
C VAL A 150 -13.96 5.32 0.75
N GLY A 151 -14.93 5.02 1.61
CA GLY A 151 -15.95 5.99 1.99
C GLY A 151 -15.36 7.14 2.84
N ASP A 152 -16.08 8.27 2.88
CA ASP A 152 -15.75 9.42 3.71
C ASP A 152 -15.51 8.99 5.18
N GLY A 153 -14.29 9.16 5.68
CA GLY A 153 -13.96 8.97 7.10
C GLY A 153 -12.81 8.02 7.44
N ALA A 154 -12.20 7.31 6.48
CA ALA A 154 -11.09 6.39 6.76
C ALA A 154 -9.69 7.07 6.80
N HIS A 155 -9.59 8.24 7.42
CA HIS A 155 -8.33 9.02 7.45
C HIS A 155 -7.28 8.53 8.46
N CYS A 156 -7.42 7.34 9.04
CA CYS A 156 -6.44 6.87 10.01
C CYS A 156 -5.08 6.56 9.33
N LYS A 157 -4.00 7.06 9.93
CA LYS A 157 -2.62 7.05 9.37
C LYS A 157 -1.87 5.75 9.67
N THR A 158 -2.34 4.92 10.60
CA THR A 158 -1.64 3.72 11.10
C THR A 158 -2.36 2.42 10.78
N ASN A 159 -2.93 2.35 9.58
CA ASN A 159 -3.77 1.26 9.14
C ASN A 159 -3.00 0.08 8.52
N VAL A 160 -1.68 0.19 8.35
CA VAL A 160 -0.85 -0.84 7.72
C VAL A 160 0.32 -1.21 8.63
N ASN A 161 0.58 -2.50 8.74
CA ASN A 161 1.82 -3.01 9.32
C ASN A 161 2.14 -4.39 8.75
N GLY A 162 3.35 -4.53 8.22
CA GLY A 162 3.76 -5.76 7.56
C GLY A 162 2.88 -6.06 6.37
N GLN A 163 2.32 -7.28 6.35
CA GLN A 163 1.48 -7.77 5.26
C GLN A 163 -0.02 -7.59 5.52
N ARG A 164 -0.38 -6.68 6.43
CA ARG A 164 -1.75 -6.51 6.92
C ARG A 164 -2.21 -5.07 6.80
N TYR A 165 -3.46 -4.91 6.40
CA TYR A 165 -4.16 -3.64 6.29
C TYR A 165 -5.45 -3.71 7.09
N VAL A 166 -5.73 -2.69 7.89
CA VAL A 166 -6.94 -2.56 8.70
C VAL A 166 -7.71 -1.34 8.27
N PHE A 167 -9.00 -1.48 8.05
CA PHE A 167 -9.88 -0.35 7.82
C PHE A 167 -11.23 -0.55 8.51
N SER A 168 -11.97 0.55 8.61
CA SER A 168 -13.32 0.57 9.15
C SER A 168 -14.26 0.82 7.98
N ASP A 169 -15.17 -0.12 7.71
CA ASP A 169 -16.13 0.02 6.63
C ASP A 169 -17.28 0.95 7.07
N ALA A 170 -17.09 2.25 6.86
CA ALA A 170 -18.07 3.28 7.19
C ALA A 170 -19.26 3.33 6.20
N THR A 171 -19.24 2.56 5.10
CA THR A 171 -20.28 2.62 4.07
C THR A 171 -21.63 2.06 4.55
N ASN A 172 -21.66 1.32 5.66
CA ASN A 172 -22.89 0.89 6.31
C ASN A 172 -23.47 2.00 7.20
N THR A 173 -24.26 2.89 6.59
CA THR A 173 -24.85 4.13 7.13
C THR A 173 -25.79 4.01 8.34
N CYS A 174 -25.91 2.85 8.99
CA CYS A 174 -26.84 2.67 10.11
C CYS A 174 -26.30 1.85 11.29
N GLY A 175 -25.00 1.96 11.61
CA GLY A 175 -24.46 1.39 12.84
C GLY A 175 -22.97 1.60 13.03
N SER A 176 -22.45 1.25 14.21
CA SER A 176 -21.02 1.18 14.45
C SER A 176 -20.37 0.17 13.49
N PRO A 177 -19.36 0.57 12.70
CA PRO A 177 -18.74 -0.31 11.72
C PRO A 177 -17.94 -1.42 12.39
N ASN A 178 -17.75 -2.53 11.68
CA ASN A 178 -16.78 -3.54 12.07
C ASN A 178 -15.37 -3.08 11.69
N VAL A 179 -14.37 -3.50 12.46
CA VAL A 179 -12.97 -3.45 12.02
C VAL A 179 -12.75 -4.59 11.06
N THR A 180 -12.31 -4.27 9.85
CA THR A 180 -11.95 -5.24 8.82
C THR A 180 -10.44 -5.31 8.71
N LEU A 181 -9.87 -6.47 8.98
CA LEU A 181 -8.47 -6.80 8.74
C LEU A 181 -8.36 -7.55 7.40
N LEU A 182 -7.59 -7.00 6.48
CA LEU A 182 -7.14 -7.65 5.27
C LEU A 182 -5.72 -8.17 5.49
N ASP A 183 -5.55 -9.48 5.42
CA ASP A 183 -4.24 -10.14 5.53
C ASP A 183 -3.80 -10.64 4.16
N PHE A 184 -2.76 -9.99 3.63
CA PHE A 184 -2.14 -10.26 2.33
C PHE A 184 -0.94 -11.21 2.46
N ASN A 185 -0.66 -11.75 3.66
CA ASN A 185 0.44 -12.69 3.84
C ASN A 185 0.24 -13.95 2.97
N PRO A 186 1.16 -14.26 2.03
CA PRO A 186 0.98 -15.37 1.09
C PRO A 186 0.80 -16.73 1.75
N PHE A 187 1.37 -16.95 2.94
CA PHE A 187 1.18 -18.20 3.69
C PHE A 187 -0.26 -18.32 4.20
N ASN A 188 -0.78 -17.25 4.82
CA ASN A 188 -2.15 -17.23 5.32
C ASN A 188 -3.16 -17.33 4.17
N VAL A 189 -2.91 -16.62 3.08
CA VAL A 189 -3.71 -16.69 1.85
C VAL A 189 -3.74 -18.12 1.29
N LYS A 190 -2.58 -18.75 1.09
CA LYS A 190 -2.51 -20.15 0.60
C LYS A 190 -3.21 -21.14 1.53
N ARG A 191 -3.18 -20.90 2.85
CA ARG A 191 -3.83 -21.75 3.85
C ARG A 191 -5.35 -21.60 3.85
N ALA A 192 -5.85 -20.38 3.72
CA ALA A 192 -7.28 -20.10 3.76
C ALA A 192 -7.98 -20.36 2.43
N THR A 193 -7.27 -20.17 1.32
CA THR A 193 -7.87 -20.05 0.00
C THR A 193 -7.36 -21.14 -0.94
N LYS A 194 -8.28 -21.96 -1.48
CA LYS A 194 -7.97 -22.93 -2.55
C LYS A 194 -8.05 -22.33 -3.97
N VAL A 195 -8.69 -21.17 -4.13
CA VAL A 195 -8.96 -20.53 -5.43
C VAL A 195 -8.63 -19.04 -5.38
N GLN A 196 -7.72 -18.58 -6.22
CA GLN A 196 -7.35 -17.16 -6.31
C GLN A 196 -8.55 -16.34 -6.81
N HIS A 197 -9.02 -15.38 -6.01
CA HIS A 197 -10.13 -14.51 -6.40
C HIS A 197 -9.62 -13.33 -7.21
N LYS A 198 -10.11 -13.22 -8.45
CA LYS A 198 -10.06 -11.99 -9.24
C LYS A 198 -11.14 -11.04 -8.73
N SER A 199 -10.76 -9.83 -8.32
CA SER A 199 -11.71 -8.75 -8.07
C SER A 199 -11.69 -7.76 -9.24
N VAL A 200 -12.81 -7.10 -9.46
CA VAL A 200 -12.97 -6.09 -10.51
C VAL A 200 -13.64 -4.89 -9.86
N LEU A 201 -12.92 -3.78 -9.76
CA LEU A 201 -13.46 -2.51 -9.30
C LEU A 201 -14.15 -1.82 -10.48
N ARG A 202 -15.46 -1.62 -10.36
CA ARG A 202 -16.28 -0.91 -11.33
C ARG A 202 -16.70 0.42 -10.72
N ASN A 203 -16.03 1.49 -11.13
CA ASN A 203 -16.36 2.83 -10.68
C ASN A 203 -16.35 3.76 -11.92
N PRO A 204 -17.35 4.64 -12.08
CA PRO A 204 -17.48 5.51 -13.26
C PRO A 204 -16.33 6.52 -13.43
N VAL A 205 -15.49 6.75 -12.42
CA VAL A 205 -14.31 7.62 -12.56
C VAL A 205 -13.21 7.01 -13.43
N PHE A 206 -13.30 5.73 -13.82
CA PHE A 206 -12.40 5.08 -14.76
C PHE A 206 -13.18 4.63 -16.01
N ASP A 207 -12.61 4.84 -17.19
CA ASP A 207 -13.22 4.40 -18.46
C ASP A 207 -13.39 2.88 -18.53
N TYR A 208 -12.49 2.15 -17.87
CA TYR A 208 -12.46 0.69 -17.85
C TYR A 208 -12.46 0.16 -16.42
N PRO A 209 -13.15 -0.97 -16.15
CA PRO A 209 -13.07 -1.63 -14.85
C PRO A 209 -11.63 -2.02 -14.49
N LEU A 210 -11.20 -1.73 -13.27
CA LEU A 210 -9.87 -2.09 -12.81
C LEU A 210 -9.87 -3.54 -12.33
N GLU A 211 -9.11 -4.39 -13.02
CA GLU A 211 -8.88 -5.76 -12.57
C GLU A 211 -7.80 -5.78 -11.48
N CYS A 212 -8.09 -6.48 -10.39
CA CYS A 212 -7.17 -6.67 -9.27
C CYS A 212 -7.08 -8.16 -8.93
N ARG A 213 -5.86 -8.67 -8.79
CA ARG A 213 -5.61 -10.11 -8.57
C ARG A 213 -4.64 -10.37 -7.42
N LEU A 214 -4.25 -9.32 -6.68
CA LEU A 214 -3.51 -9.49 -5.43
C LEU A 214 -4.44 -10.14 -4.40
N PRO A 215 -4.13 -11.37 -3.95
CA PRO A 215 -5.03 -12.12 -3.08
C PRO A 215 -4.85 -11.72 -1.61
N TYR A 216 -5.93 -11.80 -0.84
CA TYR A 216 -5.93 -11.56 0.60
C TYR A 216 -6.97 -12.43 1.29
N THR A 217 -6.92 -12.44 2.61
CA THR A 217 -7.96 -13.01 3.49
C THR A 217 -8.56 -11.90 4.34
N THR A 218 -9.82 -12.06 4.72
CA THR A 218 -10.54 -11.07 5.54
C THR A 218 -10.86 -11.63 6.91
N VAL A 219 -10.59 -10.84 7.94
CA VAL A 219 -11.03 -11.10 9.31
C VAL A 219 -11.84 -9.90 9.79
N LEU A 220 -13.06 -10.15 10.24
CA LEU A 220 -13.95 -9.13 10.79
C LEU A 220 -13.90 -9.17 12.31
N SER A 221 -13.95 -8.00 12.96
CA SER A 221 -14.20 -7.93 14.39
C SER A 221 -15.56 -8.57 14.73
N LYS A 222 -15.61 -9.30 15.84
CA LYS A 222 -16.87 -9.91 16.32
C LYS A 222 -17.86 -8.85 16.82
N GLU A 223 -17.32 -7.78 17.38
CA GLU A 223 -18.07 -6.69 17.95
C GLU A 223 -17.96 -5.46 17.06
N LYS A 224 -19.05 -4.70 17.04
CA LYS A 224 -19.16 -3.41 16.38
C LYS A 224 -18.82 -2.32 17.38
N HIS A 225 -17.86 -1.46 17.06
CA HIS A 225 -17.59 -0.28 17.89
C HIS A 225 -17.36 0.94 17.02
N SER A 226 -17.62 2.12 17.57
CA SER A 226 -17.21 3.38 16.94
C SER A 226 -15.77 3.68 17.34
N TYR A 227 -14.90 3.83 16.35
CA TYR A 227 -13.47 4.04 16.56
C TYR A 227 -13.04 5.38 15.95
N ASP A 228 -12.28 6.15 16.70
CA ASP A 228 -11.63 7.38 16.19
C ASP A 228 -10.33 7.08 15.44
N GLY A 229 -9.75 5.92 15.69
CA GLY A 229 -8.49 5.52 15.07
C GLY A 229 -8.18 4.07 15.36
N VAL A 230 -7.49 3.45 14.40
CA VAL A 230 -7.04 2.07 14.49
C VAL A 230 -5.54 2.03 14.19
N MET A 231 -4.84 1.27 15.01
CA MET A 231 -3.42 1.01 14.87
C MET A 231 -3.24 -0.49 14.82
N ILE A 232 -2.42 -0.98 13.91
CA ILE A 232 -2.04 -2.38 13.85
C ILE A 232 -0.54 -2.53 14.12
N ASN A 233 -0.19 -3.54 14.90
CA ASN A 233 1.17 -4.05 15.03
C ASN A 233 1.21 -5.56 14.75
N ASP A 234 2.37 -6.19 14.91
CA ASP A 234 2.57 -7.62 14.57
C ASP A 234 1.69 -8.60 15.38
N SER A 235 1.19 -8.15 16.54
CA SER A 235 0.52 -8.99 17.53
C SER A 235 -0.92 -8.58 17.87
N ALA A 236 -1.26 -7.31 17.62
CA ALA A 236 -2.52 -6.73 18.06
C ALA A 236 -2.99 -5.61 17.13
N ILE A 237 -4.31 -5.46 17.09
CA ILE A 237 -4.98 -4.26 16.59
C ILE A 237 -5.42 -3.46 17.81
N ILE A 238 -4.97 -2.23 17.91
CA ILE A 238 -5.32 -1.29 18.97
C ILE A 238 -6.25 -0.26 18.36
N ALA A 239 -7.46 -0.16 18.87
CA ALA A 239 -8.43 0.80 18.38
C ALA A 239 -8.85 1.75 19.51
N LYS A 240 -8.87 3.05 19.21
CA LYS A 240 -9.31 4.08 20.17
C LYS A 240 -10.81 4.25 20.05
N VAL A 241 -11.52 3.92 21.12
CA VAL A 241 -12.94 4.21 21.30
C VAL A 241 -13.05 5.48 22.15
N TYR A 242 -14.05 6.34 21.91
CA TYR A 242 -14.23 7.64 22.59
C TYR A 242 -14.04 7.62 24.12
N THR A 243 -14.27 6.48 24.77
CA THR A 243 -14.20 6.32 26.24
C THR A 243 -13.13 5.34 26.74
N PHE A 244 -12.49 4.53 25.88
CA PHE A 244 -11.46 3.55 26.29
C PHE A 244 -10.61 3.03 25.10
N THR A 245 -9.48 2.38 25.40
CA THR A 245 -8.64 1.71 24.40
C THR A 245 -9.03 0.23 24.29
N LEU A 246 -9.39 -0.24 23.09
CA LEU A 246 -9.70 -1.64 22.84
C LEU A 246 -8.47 -2.36 22.27
N HIS A 247 -8.10 -3.47 22.91
CA HIS A 247 -7.04 -4.38 22.43
C HIS A 247 -7.67 -5.60 21.77
N LEU A 248 -7.56 -5.71 20.45
CA LEU A 248 -7.93 -6.89 19.70
C LEU A 248 -6.66 -7.71 19.46
N CYS A 249 -6.49 -8.80 20.22
CA CYS A 249 -5.41 -9.74 19.98
C CYS A 249 -5.70 -10.58 18.73
N CYS A 250 -4.79 -10.57 17.77
CA CYS A 250 -4.82 -11.47 16.64
C CYS A 250 -4.44 -12.88 17.12
N LYS A 251 -5.41 -13.69 17.56
CA LYS A 251 -5.18 -15.12 17.77
C LYS A 251 -4.98 -15.76 16.39
N ARG A 252 -3.74 -16.19 16.10
CA ARG A 252 -3.40 -16.96 14.89
C ARG A 252 -3.88 -18.40 14.96
#